data_AF-A0A525J7I9-F1
#
_entry.id   AF-A0A525J7I9-F1
#
_cell.length_a   1.000
_cell.length_b   1.000
_cell.length_c   1.000
_cell.angle_alpha   90.00
_cell.angle_beta   90.00
_cell.angle_gamma   90.00
#
_symmetry.space_group_name_H-M   'P 1'
#
loop_
_entity.id
_entity.type
_entity.pdbx_description
1 polymer ?
#
loop_
_entity_poly.entity_id
_entity_poly.type
_entity_poly.pdbx_seq_one_letter_code
_entity_poly.pdbx_strand_id
1 'polypeptide(L)'
;MLQEIETERQIDADPIMVPEYRGNVSELAIVTSHDDREIAVGDLAFLVVAAFRRHPHINNVLTHISGANWQRVEQAQRAILNPLTASRDLTPLARNILDLMCADRGVTGRILKPYFRGLLARILSPHLAALLIDRISLLFLELELESRLAEGMACRRDTPAKAWSEASANPRG
;
A
#
# COMPACT_ATOMS: atom_id res chain seq x y z
N MET A 1 -9.83 -44.14 -15.23
CA MET A 1 -8.92 -44.77 -14.26
C MET A 1 -7.52 -44.21 -14.50
N LEU A 2 -7.23 -43.03 -13.97
CA LEU A 2 -5.89 -42.45 -13.80
C LEU A 2 -5.98 -41.47 -12.63
N GLN A 3 -4.94 -41.51 -11.80
CA GLN A 3 -4.93 -41.37 -10.34
C GLN A 3 -4.91 -39.93 -9.81
N GLU A 4 -5.36 -39.81 -8.56
CA GLU A 4 -5.27 -38.67 -7.64
C GLU A 4 -3.83 -38.13 -7.48
N ILE A 5 -3.69 -36.81 -7.37
CA ILE A 5 -2.53 -36.19 -6.73
C ILE A 5 -3.06 -35.22 -5.68
N GLU A 6 -3.13 -35.76 -4.48
CA GLU A 6 -3.26 -35.08 -3.19
C GLU A 6 -1.98 -34.24 -2.97
N THR A 7 -2.13 -32.93 -2.77
CA THR A 7 -1.00 -32.06 -2.41
C THR A 7 -1.32 -31.37 -1.09
N GLU A 8 -1.21 -32.13 -0.01
CA GLU A 8 -0.98 -31.56 1.32
C GLU A 8 0.49 -31.11 1.41
N ARG A 9 0.71 -29.82 1.62
CA ARG A 9 1.98 -29.31 2.15
C ARG A 9 1.71 -28.35 3.29
N GLN A 10 1.66 -28.96 4.47
CA GLN A 10 2.37 -28.55 5.69
C GLN A 10 3.12 -27.22 5.56
N ILE A 11 2.54 -26.14 6.08
CA ILE A 11 3.31 -24.93 6.39
C ILE A 11 3.67 -25.04 7.86
N ASP A 12 4.86 -25.57 8.10
CA ASP A 12 5.55 -25.52 9.38
C ASP A 12 5.88 -24.06 9.67
N ALA A 13 5.14 -23.44 10.57
CA ALA A 13 5.32 -22.06 10.97
C ALA A 13 6.35 -22.04 12.12
N ASP A 14 7.63 -21.92 11.78
CA ASP A 14 8.65 -21.63 12.77
C ASP A 14 8.32 -20.32 13.51
N PRO A 15 8.22 -20.32 14.85
CA PRO A 15 8.01 -19.10 15.62
C PRO A 15 9.25 -18.20 15.51
N ILE A 16 9.01 -16.91 15.25
CA ILE A 16 10.04 -15.88 15.21
C ILE A 16 10.65 -15.76 16.62
N MET A 17 11.82 -16.36 16.83
CA MET A 17 12.65 -16.16 18.01
C MET A 17 13.21 -14.74 18.01
N VAL A 18 12.69 -13.90 18.90
CA VAL A 18 13.25 -12.59 19.26
C VAL A 18 14.35 -12.84 20.31
N PRO A 19 15.54 -12.24 20.22
CA PRO A 19 16.59 -12.47 21.22
C PRO A 19 16.14 -11.96 22.59
N GLU A 20 16.06 -12.88 23.56
CA GLU A 20 15.69 -12.60 24.95
C GLU A 20 16.74 -11.75 25.65
N TYR A 21 16.35 -10.53 26.05
CA TYR A 21 17.09 -9.74 27.02
C TYR A 21 16.77 -10.28 28.42
N ARG A 22 17.79 -10.87 29.06
CA ARG A 22 17.71 -11.59 30.32
C ARG A 22 17.42 -10.62 31.49
N GLY A 23 16.20 -10.68 32.02
CA GLY A 23 15.81 -10.10 33.30
C GLY A 23 14.72 -10.95 33.94
N ASN A 24 15.08 -11.77 34.93
CA ASN A 24 14.16 -12.50 35.80
C ASN A 24 13.30 -11.46 36.57
N VAL A 25 12.02 -11.64 36.92
CA VAL A 25 11.32 -12.74 37.61
C VAL A 25 9.80 -12.55 37.38
N SER A 26 9.05 -13.65 37.44
CA SER A 26 7.59 -13.74 37.69
C SER A 26 6.66 -13.69 36.47
N GLU A 27 6.48 -14.87 35.87
CA GLU A 27 5.17 -15.52 35.74
C GLU A 27 4.03 -14.60 35.24
N LEU A 28 4.16 -14.19 33.97
CA LEU A 28 3.16 -13.38 33.29
C LEU A 28 1.91 -14.22 33.00
N ALA A 29 0.87 -13.94 33.77
CA ALA A 29 -0.49 -13.92 33.27
C ALA A 29 -0.48 -13.39 31.82
N ILE A 30 -1.16 -14.09 30.93
CA ILE A 30 -1.54 -13.59 29.60
C ILE A 30 -2.52 -12.43 29.85
N VAL A 31 -1.94 -11.31 30.25
CA VAL A 31 -2.54 -10.00 30.22
C VAL A 31 -2.43 -9.62 28.75
N THR A 32 -3.49 -9.89 28.01
CA THR A 32 -3.80 -9.12 26.80
C THR A 32 -4.12 -7.68 27.23
N SER A 33 -3.14 -6.98 27.82
CA SER A 33 -3.14 -5.53 27.79
C SER A 33 -2.74 -5.19 26.37
N HIS A 34 -3.74 -5.06 25.51
CA HIS A 34 -3.67 -4.09 24.43
C HIS A 34 -3.45 -2.73 25.07
N ASP A 35 -2.19 -2.50 25.42
CA ASP A 35 -1.67 -1.21 25.76
C ASP A 35 -1.94 -0.37 24.51
N ASP A 36 -2.82 0.63 24.63
CA ASP A 36 -3.07 1.67 23.63
C ASP A 36 -1.79 2.50 23.48
N ARG A 37 -0.70 1.84 23.08
CA ARG A 37 0.56 2.47 22.79
C ARG A 37 0.35 3.30 21.55
N GLU A 38 0.35 4.60 21.77
CA GLU A 38 0.53 5.58 20.72
C GLU A 38 1.88 5.29 20.04
N ILE A 39 1.84 4.51 18.96
CA ILE A 39 3.02 4.26 18.13
C ILE A 39 3.25 5.48 17.25
N ALA A 40 4.45 6.06 17.34
CA ALA A 40 4.81 7.16 16.45
C ALA A 40 4.79 6.66 14.99
N VAL A 41 4.34 7.52 14.06
CA VAL A 41 4.30 7.20 12.61
C VAL A 41 5.67 6.73 12.10
N GLY A 42 6.76 7.30 12.63
CA GLY A 42 8.11 6.90 12.29
C GLY A 42 8.42 5.44 12.62
N ASP A 43 8.01 4.99 13.81
CA ASP A 43 8.23 3.62 14.29
C ASP A 43 7.34 2.62 13.55
N LEU A 44 6.07 2.99 13.31
CA LEU A 44 5.16 2.17 12.51
C LEU A 44 5.69 2.00 11.08
N ALA A 45 6.16 3.08 10.45
CA ALA A 45 6.76 3.01 9.12
C ALA A 45 7.99 2.11 9.10
N PHE A 46 8.86 2.21 10.10
CA PHE A 46 10.02 1.35 10.24
C PHE A 46 9.62 -0.13 10.34
N LEU A 47 8.66 -0.47 11.22
CA LEU A 47 8.18 -1.84 11.37
C LEU A 47 7.57 -2.40 10.09
N VAL A 48 6.77 -1.60 9.39
CA VAL A 48 6.16 -1.99 8.11
C VAL A 48 7.23 -2.26 7.06
N VAL A 49 8.23 -1.39 6.93
CA VAL A 49 9.33 -1.57 5.97
C VAL A 49 10.18 -2.79 6.32
N ALA A 50 10.48 -3.01 7.60
CA ALA A 50 11.21 -4.19 8.05
C ALA A 50 10.46 -5.48 7.68
N ALA A 51 9.14 -5.51 7.86
CA ALA A 51 8.30 -6.63 7.46
C ALA A 51 8.32 -6.83 5.92
N PHE A 52 8.20 -5.76 5.15
CA PHE A 52 8.29 -5.81 3.68
C PHE A 52 9.63 -6.36 3.19
N ARG A 53 10.75 -5.99 3.81
CA ARG A 53 12.08 -6.52 3.46
C ARG A 53 12.23 -8.01 3.74
N ARG A 54 11.54 -8.52 4.76
CA ARG A 54 11.56 -9.95 5.11
C ARG A 54 10.68 -10.81 4.20
N HIS A 55 9.70 -10.21 3.52
CA HIS A 55 8.82 -10.95 2.62
C HIS A 55 9.47 -11.13 1.23
N PRO A 56 9.67 -12.37 0.72
CA PRO A 56 10.42 -12.61 -0.52
C PRO A 56 9.91 -11.82 -1.74
N HIS A 57 8.61 -11.92 -2.04
CA HIS A 57 8.02 -11.24 -3.21
C HIS A 57 7.99 -9.71 -3.07
N ILE A 58 7.47 -9.20 -1.95
CA ILE A 58 7.35 -7.76 -1.69
C ILE A 58 8.73 -7.09 -1.69
N ASN A 59 9.74 -7.70 -1.06
CA ASN A 59 11.12 -7.20 -1.06
C ASN A 59 11.64 -7.01 -2.49
N ASN A 60 11.47 -8.03 -3.35
CA ASN A 60 11.93 -7.95 -4.74
C ASN A 60 11.26 -6.81 -5.51
N VAL A 61 9.93 -6.67 -5.38
CA VAL A 61 9.19 -5.61 -6.07
C VAL A 61 9.59 -4.23 -5.56
N LEU A 62 9.63 -4.03 -4.24
CA LEU A 62 9.98 -2.74 -3.66
C LEU A 62 11.44 -2.37 -3.96
N THR A 63 12.35 -3.34 -3.94
CA THR A 63 13.73 -3.15 -4.40
C THR A 63 13.76 -2.69 -5.85
N HIS A 64 12.98 -3.30 -6.74
CA HIS A 64 12.93 -2.92 -8.14
C HIS A 64 12.38 -1.50 -8.36
N ILE A 65 11.19 -1.18 -7.82
CA ILE A 65 10.55 0.12 -8.07
C ILE A 65 11.24 1.29 -7.34
N SER A 66 12.00 1.02 -6.29
CA SER A 66 12.76 2.04 -5.55
C SER A 66 14.20 2.21 -6.04
N GLY A 67 14.68 1.36 -6.97
CA GLY A 67 16.10 1.32 -7.36
C GLY A 67 16.99 0.91 -6.18
N ALA A 68 16.54 -0.06 -5.39
CA ALA A 68 17.16 -0.53 -4.14
C ALA A 68 17.32 0.51 -3.03
N ASN A 69 16.67 1.68 -3.15
CA ASN A 69 16.74 2.74 -2.15
C ASN A 69 15.64 2.57 -1.08
N TRP A 70 15.96 1.78 -0.05
CA TRP A 70 15.05 1.50 1.05
C TRP A 70 14.75 2.69 1.96
N GLN A 71 15.63 3.70 2.03
CA GLN A 71 15.33 4.94 2.74
C GLN A 71 14.17 5.70 2.07
N ARG A 72 14.10 5.70 0.73
CA ARG A 72 12.97 6.28 0.00
C ARG A 72 11.68 5.49 0.19
N VAL A 73 11.76 4.16 0.31
CA VAL A 73 10.59 3.32 0.66
C VAL A 73 10.07 3.67 2.05
N GLU A 74 10.96 3.85 3.02
CA GLU A 74 10.56 4.25 4.38
C GLU A 74 9.97 5.65 4.46
N GLN A 75 10.53 6.61 3.74
CA GLN A 75 9.94 7.95 3.60
C GLN A 75 8.56 7.90 2.94
N ALA A 76 8.40 7.08 1.89
CA ALA A 76 7.10 6.86 1.26
C ALA A 76 6.08 6.25 2.24
N GLN A 77 6.48 5.25 3.04
CA GLN A 77 5.61 4.68 4.06
C GLN A 77 5.26 5.68 5.16
N ARG A 78 6.20 6.52 5.61
CA ARG A 78 5.89 7.59 6.56
C ARG A 78 4.81 8.53 6.02
N ALA A 79 4.90 8.91 4.75
CA ALA A 79 3.88 9.75 4.12
C ALA A 79 2.53 9.04 4.02
N ILE A 80 2.49 7.76 3.64
CA ILE A 80 1.24 6.99 3.52
C ILE A 80 0.57 6.77 4.88
N LEU A 81 1.36 6.51 5.92
CA LEU A 81 0.87 6.22 7.27
C LEU A 81 0.54 7.48 8.08
N ASN A 82 0.94 8.67 7.62
CA ASN A 82 0.63 9.92 8.28
C ASN A 82 -0.83 10.34 7.96
N PRO A 83 -1.72 10.45 8.97
CA PRO A 83 -3.12 10.79 8.73
C PRO A 83 -3.32 12.17 8.11
N LEU A 84 -2.36 13.08 8.26
CA LEU A 84 -2.42 14.46 7.77
C LEU A 84 -1.94 14.61 6.32
N THR A 85 -1.39 13.57 5.70
CA THR A 85 -0.88 13.64 4.32
C THR A 85 -2.03 13.67 3.31
N ALA A 86 -2.03 14.65 2.40
CA ALA A 86 -2.95 14.68 1.28
C ALA A 86 -2.37 13.95 0.05
N SER A 87 -3.23 13.48 -0.85
CA SER A 87 -2.88 12.84 -2.13
C SER A 87 -1.81 13.59 -2.93
N ARG A 88 -1.93 14.93 -2.99
CA ARG A 88 -1.00 15.83 -3.69
C ARG A 88 0.42 15.85 -3.11
N ASP A 89 0.56 15.52 -1.83
CA ASP A 89 1.86 15.54 -1.13
C ASP A 89 2.63 14.23 -1.33
N LEU A 90 1.98 13.21 -1.90
CA LEU A 90 2.60 11.91 -2.17
C LEU A 90 3.56 11.97 -3.37
N THR A 91 4.79 11.55 -3.12
CA THR A 91 5.78 11.30 -4.19
C THR A 91 5.31 10.19 -5.15
N PRO A 92 5.84 10.13 -6.38
CA PRO A 92 5.50 9.06 -7.32
C PRO A 92 5.72 7.64 -6.74
N LEU A 93 6.79 7.44 -5.97
CA LEU A 93 7.04 6.16 -5.30
C LEU A 93 5.96 5.84 -4.27
N ALA A 94 5.55 6.82 -3.45
CA ALA A 94 4.48 6.64 -2.48
C ALA A 94 3.15 6.33 -3.16
N ARG A 95 2.82 7.00 -4.27
CA ARG A 95 1.63 6.69 -5.07
C ARG A 95 1.65 5.24 -5.59
N ASN A 96 2.79 4.78 -6.11
CA ASN A 96 2.94 3.40 -6.57
C ASN A 96 2.77 2.37 -5.43
N ILE A 97 3.37 2.64 -4.26
CA ILE A 97 3.23 1.75 -3.11
C ILE A 97 1.78 1.73 -2.60
N LEU A 98 1.13 2.90 -2.55
CA LEU A 98 -0.27 3.03 -2.17
C LEU A 98 -1.21 2.25 -3.11
N ASP A 99 -0.96 2.29 -4.42
CA ASP A 99 -1.68 1.48 -5.41
C ASP A 99 -1.52 -0.03 -5.13
N LEU A 100 -0.29 -0.50 -4.90
CA LEU A 100 -0.03 -1.89 -4.52
C LEU A 100 -0.76 -2.30 -3.23
N MET A 101 -0.91 -1.38 -2.27
CA MET A 101 -1.59 -1.64 -1.00
C MET A 101 -3.11 -1.70 -1.14
N CYS A 102 -3.70 -1.00 -2.11
CA CYS A 102 -5.15 -0.75 -2.14
C CYS A 102 -5.87 -1.36 -3.36
N ALA A 103 -5.27 -1.25 -4.54
CA ALA A 103 -5.96 -1.43 -5.81
C ALA A 103 -6.22 -2.89 -6.18
N ASP A 104 -5.55 -3.84 -5.53
CA ASP A 104 -5.64 -5.28 -5.81
C ASP A 104 -5.28 -5.65 -7.27
N ARG A 105 -4.49 -4.78 -7.92
CA ARG A 105 -4.07 -4.90 -9.31
C ARG A 105 -2.81 -5.76 -9.41
N GLY A 106 -2.82 -6.70 -10.35
CA GLY A 106 -1.70 -7.61 -10.58
C GLY A 106 -1.43 -8.58 -9.43
N VAL A 107 -0.38 -9.40 -9.59
CA VAL A 107 0.00 -10.42 -8.60
C VAL A 107 0.47 -9.77 -7.29
N THR A 108 1.28 -8.72 -7.38
CA THR A 108 1.81 -8.05 -6.18
C THR A 108 0.73 -7.39 -5.36
N GLY A 109 -0.26 -6.72 -5.97
CA GLY A 109 -1.36 -6.09 -5.23
C GLY A 109 -2.16 -7.10 -4.41
N ARG A 110 -2.49 -8.25 -5.02
CA ARG A 110 -3.20 -9.37 -4.38
C ARG A 110 -2.45 -10.01 -3.22
N ILE A 111 -1.12 -9.90 -3.21
CA ILE A 111 -0.27 -10.36 -2.11
C ILE A 111 -0.13 -9.27 -1.05
N LEU A 112 0.20 -8.05 -1.46
CA LEU A 112 0.57 -6.98 -0.55
C LEU A 112 -0.62 -6.51 0.30
N LYS A 113 -1.80 -6.37 -0.29
CA LYS A 113 -3.00 -5.88 0.40
C LYS A 113 -3.40 -6.73 1.62
N PRO A 114 -3.62 -8.06 1.49
CA PRO A 114 -3.94 -8.89 2.66
C PRO A 114 -2.76 -9.00 3.63
N TYR A 115 -1.52 -9.05 3.11
CA TYR A 115 -0.33 -9.08 3.97
C TYR A 115 -0.23 -7.83 4.86
N PHE A 116 -0.39 -6.65 4.28
CA PHE A 116 -0.33 -5.37 5.01
C PHE A 116 -1.43 -5.27 6.07
N ARG A 117 -2.66 -5.66 5.74
CA ARG A 117 -3.77 -5.68 6.71
C ARG A 117 -3.49 -6.64 7.87
N GLY A 118 -3.00 -7.84 7.58
CA GLY A 118 -2.60 -8.81 8.61
C GLY A 118 -1.43 -8.32 9.46
N LEU A 119 -0.50 -7.55 8.87
CA LEU A 119 0.60 -6.93 9.58
C LEU A 119 0.11 -5.86 10.56
N LEU A 120 -0.77 -4.95 10.12
CA LEU A 120 -1.33 -3.92 11.01
C LEU A 120 -2.10 -4.53 12.18
N ALA A 121 -2.87 -5.59 11.95
CA ALA A 121 -3.60 -6.30 13.01
C ALA A 121 -2.70 -6.98 14.05
N ARG A 122 -1.41 -7.19 13.74
CA ARG A 122 -0.42 -7.72 14.70
C ARG A 122 0.30 -6.64 15.48
N ILE A 123 0.37 -5.42 14.93
CA ILE A 123 1.14 -4.31 15.51
C ILE A 123 0.23 -3.37 16.32
N LEU A 124 -1.00 -3.16 15.86
CA LEU A 124 -1.94 -2.17 16.36
C LEU A 124 -3.15 -2.83 17.00
N SER A 125 -3.87 -2.07 17.84
CA SER A 125 -5.20 -2.48 18.29
C SER A 125 -6.17 -2.60 17.11
N PRO A 126 -7.19 -3.50 17.18
CA PRO A 126 -8.15 -3.67 16.09
C PRO A 126 -8.79 -2.36 15.63
N HIS A 127 -9.06 -1.45 16.57
CA HIS A 127 -9.64 -0.15 16.28
C HIS A 127 -8.67 0.74 15.51
N LEU A 128 -7.42 0.88 15.97
CA LEU A 128 -6.41 1.69 15.29
C LEU A 128 -6.04 1.12 13.91
N ALA A 129 -5.95 -0.21 13.80
CA ALA A 129 -5.71 -0.87 12.53
C ALA A 129 -6.83 -0.55 11.52
N ALA A 130 -8.10 -0.64 11.94
CA ALA A 130 -9.24 -0.31 11.09
C ALA A 130 -9.23 1.15 10.65
N LEU A 131 -9.04 2.09 11.59
CA LEU A 131 -8.97 3.52 11.29
C LEU A 131 -7.86 3.85 10.30
N LEU A 132 -6.68 3.26 10.46
CA LEU A 132 -5.56 3.48 9.57
C LEU A 132 -5.82 2.87 8.17
N ILE A 133 -6.40 1.68 8.09
CA ILE A 133 -6.79 1.06 6.82
C ILE A 133 -7.82 1.94 6.08
N ASP A 134 -8.82 2.46 6.79
CA ASP A 134 -9.83 3.34 6.21
C ASP A 134 -9.20 4.64 5.71
N ARG A 135 -8.31 5.25 6.51
CA ARG A 135 -7.61 6.48 6.11
C ARG A 135 -6.75 6.28 4.87
N ILE A 136 -6.00 5.19 4.79
CA ILE A 136 -5.19 4.83 3.62
C ILE A 136 -6.09 4.58 2.40
N SER A 137 -7.23 3.93 2.60
CA SER A 137 -8.21 3.70 1.52
C SER A 137 -8.80 5.01 0.99
N LEU A 138 -9.11 5.97 1.87
CA LEU A 138 -9.55 7.31 1.48
C LEU A 138 -8.45 8.06 0.69
N LEU A 139 -7.21 8.01 1.16
CA LEU A 139 -6.06 8.62 0.47
C LEU A 139 -5.88 8.04 -0.95
N PHE A 140 -6.10 6.74 -1.12
CA PHE A 140 -6.09 6.09 -2.43
C PHE A 140 -7.25 6.56 -3.32
N LEU A 141 -8.46 6.68 -2.79
CA LEU A 141 -9.62 7.17 -3.55
C LEU A 141 -9.45 8.64 -4.00
N GLU A 142 -8.86 9.49 -3.15
CA GLU A 142 -8.48 10.87 -3.52
C GLU A 142 -7.56 10.86 -4.76
N LEU A 143 -6.54 9.99 -4.76
CA LEU A 143 -5.60 9.85 -5.87
C LEU A 143 -6.26 9.32 -7.16
N GLU A 144 -7.14 8.32 -7.05
CA GLU A 144 -7.88 7.81 -8.21
C GLU A 144 -8.79 8.89 -8.81
N LEU A 145 -9.47 9.67 -7.97
CA LEU A 145 -10.36 10.73 -8.42
C LEU A 145 -9.59 11.81 -9.17
N GLU A 146 -8.44 12.25 -8.64
CA GLU A 146 -7.56 13.21 -9.30
C GLU A 146 -7.12 12.73 -10.69
N SER A 147 -6.75 11.44 -10.79
CA SER A 147 -6.31 10.84 -12.05
C SER A 147 -7.42 10.84 -13.09
N ARG A 148 -8.65 10.44 -12.71
CA ARG A 148 -9.82 10.43 -13.61
C ARG A 148 -10.22 11.84 -14.05
N LEU A 149 -10.14 12.82 -13.16
CA LEU A 149 -10.39 14.22 -13.49
C LEU A 149 -9.36 14.75 -14.49
N ALA A 150 -8.08 14.42 -14.29
CA ALA A 150 -7.02 14.80 -15.22
C ALA A 150 -7.23 14.20 -16.62
N GLU A 151 -7.61 12.92 -16.71
CA GLU A 151 -7.94 12.23 -17.97
C GLU A 151 -9.15 12.87 -18.68
N GLY A 152 -10.22 13.17 -17.95
CA GLY A 152 -11.41 13.84 -18.49
C GLY A 152 -11.19 15.30 -18.92
N MET A 153 -10.14 15.95 -18.42
CA MET A 153 -9.70 17.28 -18.88
C MET A 153 -8.76 17.21 -20.09
N ALA A 154 -7.97 16.14 -20.23
CA ALA A 154 -7.12 15.91 -21.40
C ALA A 154 -7.98 15.66 -22.65
N CYS A 155 -8.98 14.78 -22.54
CA CYS A 155 -9.89 14.46 -23.66
C CYS A 155 -10.69 15.67 -24.18
N ARG A 156 -10.96 16.68 -23.32
CA ARG A 156 -11.66 17.92 -23.71
C ARG A 156 -10.82 18.91 -24.52
N ARG A 157 -9.48 18.85 -24.42
CA ARG A 157 -8.58 19.76 -25.15
C ARG A 157 -8.29 19.32 -26.59
N ASP A 158 -8.63 18.09 -26.95
CA ASP A 158 -8.40 17.54 -28.29
C ASP A 158 -9.59 17.71 -29.24
N THR A 159 -10.53 18.62 -28.96
CA THR A 159 -11.58 18.97 -29.94
C THR A 159 -11.00 19.96 -30.95
N PRO A 160 -10.73 19.59 -32.22
CA PRO A 160 -10.23 20.56 -33.17
C PRO A 160 -11.33 21.57 -33.49
N ALA A 161 -11.16 22.80 -33.03
CA ALA A 161 -11.98 23.97 -33.38
C ALA A 161 -11.85 24.39 -34.87
N LYS A 162 -11.65 23.44 -35.78
CA LYS A 162 -11.37 23.66 -37.21
C LYS A 162 -12.39 23.01 -38.16
N ALA A 163 -13.53 22.53 -37.66
CA ALA A 163 -14.58 21.94 -38.50
C ALA A 163 -15.65 22.94 -38.99
N TRP A 164 -15.55 24.24 -38.67
CA TRP A 164 -16.56 25.25 -39.04
C TRP A 164 -16.07 26.32 -40.03
N SER A 165 -14.95 26.10 -40.73
CA SER A 165 -14.42 27.07 -41.69
C SER A 165 -14.44 26.64 -43.17
N GLU A 166 -14.90 25.44 -43.50
CA GLU A 166 -14.99 24.98 -44.91
C GLU A 166 -16.42 24.93 -45.48
N ALA A 167 -17.45 25.28 -44.69
CA ALA A 167 -18.83 25.29 -45.17
C ALA A 167 -19.29 26.63 -45.81
N SER A 168 -18.43 27.65 -45.86
CA SER A 168 -18.81 29.01 -46.29
C SER A 168 -18.19 29.48 -47.62
N ALA A 169 -17.48 28.63 -48.36
CA ALA A 169 -16.88 29.01 -49.65
C ALA A 169 -17.33 28.11 -50.81
N ASN A 170 -18.61 28.20 -51.19
CA ASN A 170 -19.03 27.91 -52.56
C ASN A 170 -20.33 28.63 -52.95
N PRO A 171 -20.26 29.82 -53.56
CA PRO A 171 -21.30 30.27 -54.48
C PRO A 171 -20.88 29.91 -55.90
N ARG A 172 -21.68 29.03 -56.52
CA ARG A 172 -21.70 28.82 -57.98
C ARG A 172 -21.92 30.16 -58.69
N GLY A 173 -21.19 30.40 -59.76
CA GLY A 173 -21.37 31.52 -60.69
C GLY A 173 -20.32 31.49 -61.78
#